data_AF-A0A2A4GBH1-F1
#
_entry.id   AF-A0A2A4GBH1-F1
#
_cell.length_a   1.000
_cell.length_b   1.000
_cell.length_c   1.000
_cell.angle_alpha   90.00
_cell.angle_beta   90.00
_cell.angle_gamma   90.00
#
_symmetry.space_group_name_H-M   'P 1'
#
loop_
_entity.id
_entity.type
_entity.pdbx_description
1 polymer ?
#
loop_
_entity_poly.entity_id
_entity_poly.type
_entity_poly.pdbx_seq_one_letter_code
_entity_poly.pdbx_strand_id
1 'polypeptide(L)'
;MDASEIISHFEVKQRWMACHVKQAQYPTAESLAGFERYHAEETLPTPATRPSAPAHAPLTLYWVDNHPLMLQYAKLQAAQWPDDARPDMLAYFAQLALHDGVEIAEATVSLCIGTQHGETCAAAMRVDTQENGQPISGIYDLIAPSDDARAQLLRAMMEATDDNRQWVIAGQT
;
A
#
# COMPACT_ATOMS: atom_id res chain seq x y z
N MET A 1 -16.17 -11.33 -8.50
CA MET A 1 -14.85 -10.94 -8.98
C MET A 1 -14.24 -12.10 -9.72
N ASP A 2 -14.00 -11.93 -11.00
CA ASP A 2 -13.30 -12.91 -11.82
C ASP A 2 -11.77 -12.69 -11.75
N ALA A 3 -11.00 -13.64 -12.29
CA ALA A 3 -9.54 -13.56 -12.25
C ALA A 3 -8.97 -12.42 -13.10
N SER A 4 -9.64 -12.05 -14.20
CA SER A 4 -9.20 -10.95 -15.07
C SER A 4 -9.33 -9.59 -14.40
N GLU A 5 -10.40 -9.35 -13.63
CA GLU A 5 -10.61 -8.14 -12.84
C GLU A 5 -9.51 -7.97 -11.79
N ILE A 6 -9.12 -9.05 -11.11
CA ILE A 6 -8.04 -9.05 -10.12
C ILE A 6 -6.70 -8.72 -10.78
N ILE A 7 -6.40 -9.33 -11.93
CA ILE A 7 -5.15 -9.09 -12.67
C ILE A 7 -5.10 -7.64 -13.17
N SER A 8 -6.17 -7.14 -13.78
CA SER A 8 -6.25 -5.76 -14.29
C SER A 8 -6.03 -4.74 -13.16
N HIS A 9 -6.74 -4.91 -12.03
CA HIS A 9 -6.58 -4.07 -10.84
C HIS A 9 -5.14 -4.10 -10.32
N PHE A 10 -4.52 -5.29 -10.27
CA PHE A 10 -3.14 -5.45 -9.82
C PHE A 10 -2.13 -4.79 -10.77
N GLU A 11 -2.34 -4.90 -12.08
CA GLU A 11 -1.50 -4.23 -13.09
C GLU A 11 -1.58 -2.69 -12.97
N VAL A 12 -2.75 -2.13 -12.65
CA VAL A 12 -2.90 -0.70 -12.36
C VAL A 12 -2.05 -0.31 -11.15
N LYS A 13 -2.11 -1.07 -10.04
CA LYS A 13 -1.26 -0.86 -8.86
C LYS A 13 0.22 -0.92 -9.23
N GLN A 14 0.65 -1.91 -10.00
CA GLN A 14 2.05 -2.07 -10.39
C GLN A 14 2.53 -0.90 -11.29
N ARG A 15 1.67 -0.42 -12.21
CA ARG A 15 1.98 0.79 -12.99
C ARG A 15 2.11 2.02 -12.11
N TRP A 16 1.24 2.18 -11.10
CA TRP A 16 1.29 3.32 -10.17
C TRP A 16 2.58 3.29 -9.35
N MET A 17 2.94 2.13 -8.81
CA MET A 17 4.21 1.95 -8.12
C MET A 17 5.42 2.27 -9.03
N ALA A 18 5.38 1.85 -10.30
CA ALA A 18 6.45 2.05 -11.26
C ALA A 18 6.62 3.52 -11.69
N CYS A 19 5.53 4.29 -11.82
CA CYS A 19 5.60 5.62 -12.42
C CYS A 19 6.45 6.59 -11.58
N HIS A 20 6.43 6.45 -10.24
CA HIS A 20 7.21 7.27 -9.32
C HIS A 20 8.73 7.18 -9.52
N VAL A 21 9.22 6.12 -10.17
CA VAL A 21 10.65 5.97 -10.49
C VAL A 21 10.88 6.02 -11.99
N LYS A 22 10.12 5.25 -12.77
CA LYS A 22 10.34 5.11 -14.22
C LYS A 22 9.97 6.36 -15.01
N GLN A 23 9.11 7.22 -14.48
CA GLN A 23 8.70 8.49 -15.10
C GLN A 23 9.26 9.72 -14.36
N ALA A 24 10.02 9.51 -13.29
CA ALA A 24 10.73 10.61 -12.63
C ALA A 24 11.74 11.23 -13.60
N GLN A 25 11.88 12.57 -13.55
CA GLN A 25 12.86 13.27 -14.40
C GLN A 25 14.29 12.84 -14.07
N TYR A 26 14.56 12.52 -12.80
CA TYR A 26 15.88 12.16 -12.28
C TYR A 26 15.77 11.03 -11.23
N PRO A 27 15.49 9.77 -11.63
CA PRO A 27 15.48 8.66 -10.68
C PRO A 27 16.89 8.41 -10.16
N THR A 28 17.01 7.99 -8.90
CA THR A 28 18.29 7.55 -8.36
C THR A 28 18.54 6.09 -8.70
N ALA A 29 19.80 5.65 -8.63
CA ALA A 29 20.13 4.25 -8.86
C ALA A 29 19.48 3.34 -7.81
N GLU A 30 19.43 3.81 -6.57
CA GLU A 30 18.84 3.12 -5.43
C GLU A 30 17.32 2.96 -5.59
N SER A 31 16.60 3.99 -6.06
CA SER A 31 15.15 3.85 -6.25
C SER A 31 14.77 2.96 -7.42
N LEU A 32 15.60 2.92 -8.48
CA LEU A 32 15.47 1.95 -9.56
C LEU A 32 15.71 0.52 -9.05
N ALA A 33 16.78 0.31 -8.27
CA ALA A 33 17.06 -1.00 -7.68
C ALA A 33 15.94 -1.45 -6.71
N GLY A 34 15.42 -0.53 -5.89
CA GLY A 34 14.32 -0.80 -4.99
C GLY A 34 13.03 -1.16 -5.72
N PHE A 35 12.72 -0.48 -6.84
CA PHE A 35 11.60 -0.85 -7.70
C PHE A 35 11.74 -2.28 -8.26
N GLU A 36 12.90 -2.64 -8.81
CA GLU A 36 13.11 -3.99 -9.40
C GLU A 36 12.97 -5.08 -8.33
N ARG A 37 13.50 -4.84 -7.12
CA ARG A 37 13.34 -5.77 -5.98
C ARG A 37 11.88 -5.89 -5.57
N TYR A 38 11.20 -4.77 -5.37
CA TYR A 38 9.78 -4.74 -5.02
C TYR A 38 8.94 -5.50 -6.05
N HIS A 39 9.10 -5.19 -7.33
CA HIS A 39 8.34 -5.80 -8.41
C HIS A 39 8.53 -7.32 -8.50
N ALA A 40 9.70 -7.83 -8.14
CA ALA A 40 10.00 -9.27 -8.16
C ALA A 40 9.30 -10.08 -7.06
N GLU A 41 9.04 -9.48 -5.89
CA GLU A 41 8.40 -10.14 -4.74
C GLU A 41 6.87 -10.01 -4.73
N GLU A 42 6.32 -9.24 -5.67
CA GLU A 42 4.91 -8.95 -5.76
C GLU A 42 4.08 -10.17 -6.18
N THR A 43 2.95 -10.37 -5.49
CA THR A 43 2.06 -11.50 -5.73
C THR A 43 0.63 -11.02 -5.98
N LEU A 44 -0.09 -11.77 -6.81
CA LEU A 44 -1.49 -11.46 -7.10
C LEU A 44 -2.31 -11.45 -5.80
N PRO A 45 -3.13 -10.42 -5.58
CA PRO A 45 -3.96 -10.36 -4.39
C PRO A 45 -5.11 -11.36 -4.50
N THR A 46 -5.72 -11.67 -3.36
CA THR A 46 -6.84 -12.61 -3.27
C THR A 46 -8.11 -11.88 -2.82
N PRO A 47 -9.31 -12.36 -3.21
CA PRO A 47 -10.56 -11.79 -2.73
C PRO A 47 -10.60 -11.74 -1.20
N ALA A 48 -10.97 -10.58 -0.66
CA ALA A 48 -11.01 -10.32 0.77
C ALA A 48 -12.43 -9.97 1.21
N THR A 49 -12.76 -10.35 2.43
CA THR A 49 -13.97 -9.88 3.13
C THR A 49 -13.56 -8.94 4.26
N ARG A 50 -14.50 -8.07 4.66
CA ARG A 50 -14.26 -7.18 5.80
C ARG A 50 -14.00 -8.01 7.05
N PRO A 51 -12.89 -7.78 7.77
CA PRO A 51 -12.59 -8.54 8.98
C PRO A 51 -13.60 -8.22 10.08
N SER A 52 -13.69 -9.12 11.07
CA SER A 52 -14.42 -8.85 12.30
C SER A 52 -13.87 -7.61 13.01
N ALA A 53 -14.70 -6.98 13.85
CA ALA A 53 -14.24 -5.90 14.70
C ALA A 53 -13.08 -6.37 15.59
N PRO A 54 -12.01 -5.57 15.73
CA PRO A 54 -10.94 -5.92 16.66
C PRO A 54 -11.47 -5.87 18.09
N ALA A 55 -10.91 -6.68 18.98
CA ALA A 55 -11.30 -6.66 20.40
C ALA A 55 -10.83 -5.38 21.09
N HIS A 56 -9.68 -4.86 20.64
CA HIS A 56 -9.10 -3.60 21.08
C HIS A 56 -8.65 -2.76 19.89
N ALA A 57 -8.59 -1.45 20.05
CA ALA A 57 -8.03 -0.53 19.05
C ALA A 57 -6.64 -0.04 19.51
N PRO A 58 -5.56 -0.84 19.34
CA PRO A 58 -4.24 -0.50 19.87
C PRO A 58 -3.51 0.62 19.11
N LEU A 59 -3.94 0.92 17.87
CA LEU A 59 -3.27 1.88 16.99
C LEU A 59 -3.89 3.27 17.06
N THR A 60 -3.06 4.30 16.97
CA THR A 60 -3.48 5.62 16.47
C THR A 60 -3.14 5.70 14.98
N LEU A 61 -4.15 5.89 14.14
CA LEU A 61 -4.03 5.84 12.68
C LEU A 61 -3.86 7.24 12.07
N TYR A 62 -3.00 7.33 11.06
CA TYR A 62 -2.73 8.55 10.29
C TYR A 62 -2.72 8.23 8.80
N TRP A 63 -3.53 8.96 8.04
CA TRP A 63 -3.44 8.97 6.59
C TRP A 63 -2.23 9.77 6.16
N VAL A 64 -1.43 9.21 5.26
CA VAL A 64 -0.22 9.88 4.76
C VAL A 64 -0.63 10.96 3.78
N ASP A 65 -0.49 12.22 4.19
CA ASP A 65 -0.84 13.41 3.40
C ASP A 65 0.32 14.42 3.32
N ASN A 66 1.47 14.06 3.89
CA ASN A 66 2.64 14.94 3.99
C ASN A 66 3.95 14.14 4.03
N HIS A 67 5.06 14.85 3.79
CA HIS A 67 6.40 14.28 3.73
C HIS A 67 6.84 13.55 5.03
N PRO A 68 6.65 14.10 6.24
CA PRO A 68 6.97 13.37 7.47
C PRO A 68 6.29 12.01 7.61
N LEU A 69 4.99 11.93 7.30
CA LEU A 69 4.24 10.66 7.35
C LEU A 69 4.69 9.72 6.25
N MET A 70 5.03 10.25 5.08
CA MET A 70 5.55 9.44 3.97
C MET A 70 6.90 8.81 4.30
N LEU A 71 7.80 9.56 4.96
CA LEU A 71 9.07 9.02 5.45
C LEU A 71 8.86 7.93 6.52
N GLN A 72 7.86 8.08 7.40
CA GLN A 72 7.55 7.04 8.39
C GLN A 72 7.04 5.76 7.71
N TYR A 73 6.15 5.90 6.72
CA TYR A 73 5.68 4.79 5.88
C TYR A 73 6.87 4.10 5.21
N ALA A 74 7.70 4.85 4.49
CA ALA A 74 8.84 4.31 3.75
C ALA A 74 9.85 3.59 4.65
N LYS A 75 10.14 4.14 5.83
CA LYS A 75 11.03 3.50 6.81
C LYS A 75 10.46 2.17 7.32
N LEU A 76 9.17 2.12 7.63
CA LEU A 76 8.53 0.90 8.13
C LEU A 76 8.49 -0.19 7.05
N GLN A 77 8.15 0.19 5.80
CA GLN A 77 8.14 -0.75 4.68
C GLN A 77 9.54 -1.27 4.35
N ALA A 78 10.53 -0.39 4.27
CA ALA A 78 11.92 -0.79 4.01
C ALA A 78 12.49 -1.70 5.10
N ALA A 79 12.03 -1.57 6.35
CA ALA A 79 12.46 -2.43 7.45
C ALA A 79 12.05 -3.90 7.29
N GLN A 80 11.06 -4.22 6.44
CA GLN A 80 10.68 -5.60 6.14
C GLN A 80 11.69 -6.31 5.24
N TRP A 81 12.61 -5.56 4.62
CA TRP A 81 13.58 -6.10 3.69
C TRP A 81 14.92 -6.41 4.38
N PRO A 82 15.71 -7.36 3.83
CA PRO A 82 17.06 -7.65 4.29
C PRO A 82 17.94 -6.39 4.37
N ASP A 83 18.94 -6.41 5.26
CA ASP A 83 19.80 -5.25 5.54
C ASP A 83 20.49 -4.68 4.30
N ASP A 84 20.85 -5.53 3.33
CA ASP A 84 21.50 -5.12 2.07
C ASP A 84 20.54 -4.46 1.08
N ALA A 85 19.24 -4.80 1.13
CA ALA A 85 18.20 -4.23 0.29
C ALA A 85 17.55 -2.98 0.92
N ARG A 86 17.60 -2.83 2.25
CA ARG A 86 16.91 -1.76 2.98
C ARG A 86 17.19 -0.34 2.45
N PRO A 87 18.43 0.05 2.07
CA PRO A 87 18.68 1.39 1.52
C PRO A 87 17.96 1.63 0.19
N ASP A 88 17.96 0.65 -0.71
CA ASP A 88 17.28 0.70 -2.00
C ASP A 88 15.75 0.85 -1.79
N MET A 89 15.20 0.03 -0.89
CA MET A 89 13.77 0.04 -0.58
C MET A 89 13.33 1.34 0.09
N LEU A 90 14.15 1.91 0.98
CA LEU A 90 13.86 3.21 1.58
C LEU A 90 13.84 4.32 0.52
N ALA A 91 14.82 4.34 -0.38
CA ALA A 91 14.87 5.32 -1.47
C ALA A 91 13.67 5.19 -2.41
N TYR A 92 13.26 3.95 -2.72
CA TYR A 92 12.09 3.66 -3.54
C TYR A 92 10.78 4.11 -2.87
N PHE A 93 10.48 3.63 -1.65
CA PHE A 93 9.24 3.99 -0.98
C PHE A 93 9.16 5.48 -0.67
N ALA A 94 10.27 6.15 -0.35
CA ALA A 94 10.27 7.59 -0.08
C ALA A 94 9.93 8.45 -1.31
N GLN A 95 10.02 7.90 -2.53
CA GLN A 95 9.65 8.57 -3.78
C GLN A 95 8.17 8.39 -4.13
N LEU A 96 7.42 7.55 -3.42
CA LEU A 96 5.97 7.48 -3.61
C LEU A 96 5.37 8.81 -3.15
N ALA A 97 4.97 9.63 -4.11
CA ALA A 97 4.43 10.94 -3.88
C ALA A 97 2.99 10.98 -4.35
N LEU A 98 2.07 11.29 -3.44
CA LEU A 98 0.65 11.36 -3.76
C LEU A 98 0.28 12.60 -4.60
N HIS A 99 1.17 13.59 -4.73
CA HIS A 99 0.84 14.91 -5.30
C HIS A 99 1.87 15.50 -6.28
N ASP A 100 2.89 14.75 -6.71
CA ASP A 100 3.98 15.31 -7.52
C ASP A 100 3.74 15.19 -9.04
N GLY A 101 2.47 15.15 -9.46
CA GLY A 101 2.07 15.13 -10.87
C GLY A 101 2.31 13.81 -11.60
N VAL A 102 2.69 12.76 -10.87
CA VAL A 102 2.83 11.38 -11.37
C VAL A 102 1.62 10.57 -10.90
N GLU A 103 0.44 10.91 -11.43
CA GLU A 103 -0.81 10.21 -11.14
C GLU A 103 -1.19 9.33 -12.32
N ILE A 104 -1.74 8.15 -12.03
CA ILE A 104 -2.39 7.30 -13.03
C ILE A 104 -3.88 7.55 -12.90
N ALA A 105 -4.52 8.05 -13.97
CA ALA A 105 -5.92 8.45 -13.96
C ALA A 105 -6.86 7.29 -13.60
N GLU A 106 -6.42 6.05 -13.81
CA GLU A 106 -7.15 4.82 -13.51
C GLU A 106 -7.16 4.42 -12.02
N ALA A 107 -6.42 5.11 -11.14
CA ALA A 107 -6.34 4.73 -9.72
C ALA A 107 -6.35 5.93 -8.75
N THR A 108 -6.97 5.69 -7.59
CA THR A 108 -6.74 6.51 -6.38
C THR A 108 -5.96 5.67 -5.38
N VAL A 109 -4.88 6.23 -4.82
CA VAL A 109 -4.06 5.54 -3.82
C VAL A 109 -4.11 6.28 -2.50
N SER A 110 -4.23 5.53 -1.40
CA SER A 110 -4.19 6.05 -0.04
C SER A 110 -3.24 5.22 0.80
N LEU A 111 -2.35 5.86 1.52
CA LEU A 111 -1.44 5.20 2.44
C LEU A 111 -1.85 5.55 3.88
N CYS A 112 -1.76 4.57 4.77
CA CYS A 112 -2.08 4.74 6.18
C CYS A 112 -0.96 4.16 7.02
N ILE A 113 -0.60 4.85 8.10
CA ILE A 113 0.29 4.33 9.13
C ILE A 113 -0.45 4.24 10.47
N GLY A 114 -0.07 3.25 11.27
CA GLY A 114 -0.52 3.08 12.64
C GLY A 114 0.65 3.22 13.60
N THR A 115 0.42 3.96 14.68
CA THR A 115 1.39 4.14 15.76
C THR A 115 0.91 3.51 17.05
N GLN A 116 1.85 2.96 17.82
CA GLN A 116 1.62 2.47 19.18
C GLN A 116 2.76 2.99 20.07
N HIS A 117 2.43 3.58 21.22
CA HIS A 117 3.41 4.17 22.14
C HIS A 117 4.38 5.19 21.50
N GLY A 118 3.93 5.89 20.45
CA GLY A 118 4.72 6.90 19.74
C GLY A 118 5.62 6.35 18.63
N GLU A 119 5.61 5.04 18.38
CA GLU A 119 6.37 4.40 17.31
C GLU A 119 5.45 3.94 16.18
N THR A 120 5.85 4.18 14.93
CA THR A 120 5.16 3.67 13.74
C THR A 120 5.41 2.17 13.62
N CYS A 121 4.36 1.37 13.79
CA CYS A 121 4.45 -0.09 13.84
C CYS A 121 3.50 -0.80 12.86
N ALA A 122 2.59 -0.06 12.23
CA ALA A 122 1.68 -0.59 11.22
C ALA A 122 1.64 0.32 9.98
N ALA A 123 1.41 -0.26 8.82
CA ALA A 123 1.24 0.46 7.56
C ALA A 123 0.38 -0.35 6.58
N ALA A 124 -0.31 0.33 5.68
CA ALA A 124 -0.96 -0.29 4.54
C ALA A 124 -1.12 0.71 3.40
N MET A 125 -1.19 0.18 2.18
CA MET A 125 -1.59 0.90 0.97
C MET A 125 -2.98 0.42 0.53
N ARG A 126 -3.87 1.34 0.19
CA ARG A 126 -5.12 1.08 -0.54
C ARG A 126 -4.99 1.61 -1.94
N VAL A 127 -5.33 0.79 -2.93
CA VAL A 127 -5.49 1.19 -4.32
C VAL A 127 -6.95 0.99 -4.69
N ASP A 128 -7.59 2.03 -5.20
CA ASP A 128 -8.97 2.03 -5.65
C ASP A 128 -8.98 2.19 -7.17
N THR A 129 -9.60 1.25 -7.89
CA THR A 129 -9.78 1.29 -9.35
C THR A 129 -11.24 1.04 -9.74
N GLN A 130 -11.53 1.13 -11.04
CA GLN A 130 -12.83 0.79 -11.60
C GLN A 130 -12.65 -0.10 -12.84
N GLU A 131 -13.19 -1.32 -12.78
CA GLU A 131 -13.16 -2.28 -13.88
C GLU A 131 -14.57 -2.45 -14.44
N ASN A 132 -14.80 -2.18 -15.72
CA ASN A 132 -16.13 -2.33 -16.36
C ASN A 132 -17.29 -1.66 -15.60
N GLY A 133 -17.03 -0.53 -14.94
CA GLY A 133 -18.02 0.18 -14.12
C GLY A 133 -18.10 -0.28 -12.67
N GLN A 134 -17.50 -1.42 -12.32
CA GLN A 134 -17.48 -2.01 -10.98
C GLN A 134 -16.29 -1.48 -10.17
N PRO A 135 -16.51 -0.87 -8.99
CA PRO A 135 -15.42 -0.44 -8.12
C PRO A 135 -14.72 -1.63 -7.46
N ILE A 136 -13.38 -1.62 -7.53
CA ILE A 136 -12.49 -2.60 -6.90
C ILE A 136 -11.50 -1.85 -6.00
N SER A 137 -11.24 -2.40 -4.81
CA SER A 137 -10.19 -1.91 -3.92
C SER A 137 -9.28 -3.02 -3.47
N GLY A 138 -7.98 -2.76 -3.54
CA GLY A 138 -6.95 -3.65 -3.05
C GLY A 138 -6.22 -3.04 -1.87
N ILE A 139 -5.97 -3.86 -0.84
CA ILE A 139 -5.07 -3.53 0.27
C ILE A 139 -3.75 -4.26 0.08
N TYR A 140 -2.67 -3.51 0.05
CA TYR A 140 -1.30 -3.95 -0.23
C TYR A 140 -0.35 -3.47 0.86
N ASP A 141 0.86 -4.02 0.84
CA ASP A 141 1.97 -3.67 1.74
C ASP A 141 1.53 -3.57 3.22
N LEU A 142 0.67 -4.50 3.65
CA LEU A 142 0.10 -4.48 4.99
C LEU A 142 1.13 -4.98 6.01
N ILE A 143 1.41 -4.15 7.01
CA ILE A 143 2.22 -4.47 8.19
C ILE A 143 1.39 -4.16 9.42
N ALA A 144 1.35 -5.07 10.38
CA ALA A 144 0.78 -4.83 11.69
C ALA A 144 1.45 -5.71 12.76
N PRO A 145 1.63 -5.22 13.99
CA PRO A 145 2.34 -5.95 15.04
C PRO A 145 1.50 -7.02 15.76
N SER A 146 0.18 -7.06 15.51
CA SER A 146 -0.75 -8.02 16.13
C SER A 146 -2.03 -8.15 15.32
N ASP A 147 -2.83 -9.19 15.60
CA ASP A 147 -4.11 -9.42 14.94
C ASP A 147 -5.12 -8.28 15.19
N ASP A 148 -5.19 -7.75 16.42
CA ASP A 148 -6.05 -6.61 16.75
C ASP A 148 -5.62 -5.35 15.98
N ALA A 149 -4.32 -5.09 15.89
CA ALA A 149 -3.78 -3.97 15.11
C ALA A 149 -4.08 -4.14 13.60
N ARG A 150 -3.91 -5.37 13.08
CA ARG A 150 -4.23 -5.72 11.69
C ARG A 150 -5.71 -5.52 11.41
N ALA A 151 -6.59 -6.02 12.27
CA ALA A 151 -8.03 -5.88 12.11
C ALA A 151 -8.47 -4.42 12.21
N GLN A 152 -7.91 -3.63 13.13
CA GLN A 152 -8.17 -2.18 13.20
C GLN A 152 -7.75 -1.46 11.91
N LEU A 153 -6.54 -1.70 11.42
CA LEU A 153 -6.03 -1.07 10.21
C LEU A 153 -6.86 -1.47 8.98
N LEU A 154 -7.14 -2.76 8.78
CA LEU A 154 -7.98 -3.24 7.70
C LEU A 154 -9.37 -2.61 7.73
N ARG A 155 -9.99 -2.52 8.91
CA ARG A 155 -11.30 -1.86 9.03
C ARG A 155 -11.24 -0.40 8.62
N ALA A 156 -10.24 0.36 9.07
CA ALA A 156 -10.07 1.75 8.67
C ALA A 156 -9.83 1.90 7.15
N MET A 157 -9.04 1.00 6.55
CA MET A 157 -8.79 0.97 5.10
C MET A 157 -10.05 0.62 4.29
N MET A 158 -10.94 -0.19 4.87
CA MET A 158 -12.22 -0.62 4.28
C MET A 158 -13.43 0.23 4.69
N GLU A 159 -13.21 1.27 5.50
CA GLU A 159 -14.22 2.26 5.87
C GLU A 159 -14.29 3.37 4.81
N ALA A 160 -15.47 4.00 4.69
CA ALA A 160 -15.78 5.08 3.73
C ALA A 160 -16.01 4.67 2.26
N THR A 161 -16.39 3.42 1.97
CA THR A 161 -16.71 3.00 0.60
C THR A 161 -18.12 2.44 0.44
N ASP A 162 -18.71 2.70 -0.73
CA ASP A 162 -20.00 2.17 -1.20
C ASP A 162 -20.10 0.64 -1.00
N ASP A 163 -21.26 0.15 -0.56
CA ASP A 163 -21.47 -1.26 -0.14
C ASP A 163 -21.26 -2.27 -1.29
N ASN A 164 -21.24 -1.79 -2.54
CA ASN A 164 -21.05 -2.61 -3.74
C ASN A 164 -19.58 -2.87 -4.12
N ARG A 165 -18.61 -2.35 -3.36
CA ARG A 165 -17.18 -2.46 -3.71
C ARG A 165 -16.62 -3.87 -3.47
N GLN A 166 -15.88 -4.37 -4.46
CA GLN A 166 -15.17 -5.63 -4.36
C GLN A 166 -13.78 -5.42 -3.74
N TRP A 167 -13.38 -6.31 -2.83
CA TRP A 167 -12.14 -6.18 -2.07
C TRP A 167 -11.15 -7.29 -2.42
N VAL A 168 -9.89 -6.91 -2.57
CA VAL A 168 -8.75 -7.83 -2.63
C VAL A 168 -7.69 -7.44 -1.61
N ILE A 169 -6.90 -8.42 -1.17
CA ILE A 169 -5.77 -8.20 -0.26
C ILE A 169 -4.55 -8.98 -0.76
N ALA A 170 -3.39 -8.34 -0.78
CA ALA A 170 -2.13 -9.04 -0.98
C ALA A 170 -1.80 -9.83 0.30
N GLY A 171 -1.52 -11.12 0.13
CA GLY A 171 -1.17 -11.99 1.26
C GLY A 171 0.29 -11.78 1.67
N GLN A 172 0.53 -11.58 2.96
CA GLN A 172 1.74 -12.11 3.59
C GLN A 172 1.36 -13.51 4.08
N THR A 173 2.10 -14.51 3.62
CA THR A 173 1.99 -15.88 4.14
C THR A 173 2.60 -15.96 5.53
#